data_AF-M7TBM0-F1
#
_entry.id   AF-M7TBM0-F1
#
_cell.length_a   1.000
_cell.length_b   1.000
_cell.length_c   1.000
_cell.angle_alpha   90.00
_cell.angle_beta   90.00
_cell.angle_gamma   90.00
#
_symmetry.space_group_name_H-M   'P 1'
#
loop_
_entity.id
_entity.type
_entity.pdbx_description
1 polymer ?
#
loop_
_entity_poly.entity_id
_entity_poly.type
_entity_poly.pdbx_seq_one_letter_code
_entity_poly.pdbx_strand_id
1 'polypeptide(L)'
;MDLDRDDKPLDILDLIINQLREHERKIDMIGERLESIAELDVLSHRPRHLSESVYLRITMKKWGDFKRRCENAELFSFLVDKKNLKIMARIGNNLHVYYEMLPEVNILCKTDNNILHLEVNEINNLGHFIKAFRGELECGLRLKTEVIEVKNRDEVPTRIIFYSTSSKDVKRWLCNEMSVDPSFVIEGEMSKDY
;
A
#
# COMPACT_ATOMS: atom_id res chain seq x y z
N MET A 1 28.25 11.08 -52.79
CA MET A 1 28.94 9.80 -52.53
C MET A 1 29.88 10.06 -51.36
N ASP A 2 29.40 10.29 -50.15
CA ASP A 2 28.48 9.53 -49.27
C ASP A 2 29.05 8.20 -48.75
N LEU A 3 28.93 8.09 -47.41
CA LEU A 3 29.15 6.95 -46.47
C LEU A 3 30.61 6.84 -45.97
N ASP A 4 30.94 6.83 -44.67
CA ASP A 4 30.27 6.48 -43.40
C ASP A 4 30.96 7.26 -42.25
N ARG A 5 30.31 8.02 -41.34
CA ARG A 5 29.50 7.64 -40.16
C ARG A 5 30.01 6.38 -39.42
N ASP A 6 30.75 6.55 -38.31
CA ASP A 6 30.56 5.73 -37.08
C ASP A 6 31.44 6.03 -35.83
N ASP A 7 31.92 7.26 -35.59
CA ASP A 7 32.60 7.60 -34.31
C ASP A 7 31.67 8.09 -33.18
N LYS A 8 30.41 8.43 -33.48
CA LYS A 8 29.44 8.86 -32.46
C LYS A 8 28.88 7.76 -31.54
N PRO A 9 28.63 6.51 -31.99
CA PRO A 9 28.09 5.48 -31.10
C PRO A 9 29.14 4.99 -30.08
N LEU A 10 30.44 5.05 -30.41
CA LEU A 10 31.53 4.68 -29.51
C LEU A 10 31.64 5.61 -28.29
N ASP A 11 31.55 6.93 -28.49
CA ASP A 11 31.58 7.91 -27.38
C ASP A 11 30.39 7.76 -26.41
N ILE A 12 29.20 7.44 -26.96
CA ILE A 12 28.00 7.25 -26.13
C ILE A 12 28.10 5.93 -25.36
N LEU A 13 28.64 4.88 -25.97
CA LEU A 13 28.89 3.60 -25.29
C LEU A 13 29.90 3.77 -24.16
N ASP A 14 30.97 4.53 -24.36
CA ASP A 14 31.95 4.83 -23.31
C ASP A 14 31.37 5.66 -22.17
N LEU A 15 30.47 6.60 -22.47
CA LEU A 15 29.71 7.34 -21.46
C LEU A 15 28.80 6.40 -20.65
N ILE A 16 28.08 5.50 -21.30
CA ILE A 16 27.21 4.51 -20.65
C ILE A 16 28.04 3.56 -19.79
N ILE A 17 29.18 3.07 -20.29
CA ILE A 17 30.09 2.18 -19.55
C ILE A 17 30.63 2.88 -18.30
N ASN A 18 31.02 4.15 -18.41
CA ASN A 18 31.48 4.93 -17.27
C ASN A 18 30.38 5.16 -16.23
N GLN A 19 29.15 5.44 -16.69
CA GLN A 19 28.00 5.60 -15.81
C GLN A 19 27.66 4.30 -15.07
N LEU A 20 27.69 3.16 -15.76
CA LEU A 20 27.46 1.84 -15.18
C LEU A 20 28.53 1.47 -14.15
N ARG A 21 29.81 1.76 -14.43
CA ARG A 21 30.91 1.58 -13.48
C ARG A 21 30.76 2.47 -12.24
N GLU A 22 30.25 3.68 -12.39
CA GLU A 22 29.98 4.56 -11.24
C GLU A 22 28.83 4.01 -10.38
N HIS A 23 27.79 3.45 -11.01
CA HIS A 23 26.69 2.81 -10.31
C HIS A 23 27.13 1.53 -9.58
N GLU A 24 27.98 0.71 -10.21
CA GLU A 24 28.58 -0.48 -9.59
C GLU A 24 29.35 -0.11 -8.31
N ARG A 25 30.21 0.90 -8.36
CA ARG A 25 30.92 1.40 -7.16
C ARG A 25 30.00 1.91 -6.06
N LYS A 26 28.89 2.57 -6.43
CA LYS A 26 27.91 3.04 -5.44
C LYS A 26 27.19 1.88 -4.77
N ILE A 27 26.89 0.81 -5.52
CA ILE A 27 26.28 -0.40 -4.99
C ILE A 27 27.25 -1.13 -4.06
N ASP A 28 28.52 -1.28 -4.44
CA ASP A 28 29.55 -1.89 -3.59
C ASP A 28 29.74 -1.11 -2.28
N MET A 29 29.84 0.22 -2.36
CA MET A 29 29.93 1.09 -1.18
C MET A 29 28.71 0.96 -0.26
N ILE A 30 27.50 0.79 -0.82
CA ILE A 30 26.29 0.54 -0.02
C ILE A 30 26.34 -0.85 0.61
N GLY A 31 26.85 -1.85 -0.12
CA GLY A 31 27.09 -3.21 0.37
C GLY A 31 28.05 -3.23 1.58
N GLU A 32 29.21 -2.59 1.45
CA GLU A 32 30.20 -2.48 2.54
C GLU A 32 29.65 -1.74 3.77
N ARG A 33 28.82 -0.71 3.56
CA ARG A 33 28.16 -0.01 4.66
C ARG A 33 27.11 -0.88 5.35
N LEU A 34 26.38 -1.69 4.61
CA LEU A 34 25.40 -2.63 5.17
C LEU A 34 26.10 -3.76 5.94
N GLU A 35 27.20 -4.30 5.41
CA GLU A 35 28.02 -5.29 6.11
C GLU A 35 28.64 -4.70 7.37
N SER A 36 29.17 -3.47 7.32
CA SER A 36 29.70 -2.78 8.51
C SER A 36 28.62 -2.55 9.59
N ILE A 37 27.38 -2.25 9.19
CA ILE A 37 26.25 -2.13 10.11
C ILE A 37 25.88 -3.50 10.70
N ALA A 38 25.85 -4.55 9.87
CA ALA A 38 25.57 -5.91 10.31
C ALA A 38 26.65 -6.44 11.28
N GLU A 39 27.93 -6.14 11.04
CA GLU A 39 29.04 -6.51 11.93
C GLU A 39 29.00 -5.76 13.27
N LEU A 40 28.57 -4.48 13.27
CA LEU A 40 28.33 -3.73 14.51
C LEU A 40 27.22 -4.37 15.37
N ASP A 41 26.19 -4.92 14.75
CA ASP A 41 25.04 -5.55 15.42
C ASP A 41 25.43 -6.90 16.06
N VAL A 42 26.33 -7.66 15.43
CA VAL A 42 26.82 -8.94 15.96
C VAL A 42 27.75 -8.75 17.17
N LEU A 43 28.57 -7.69 17.20
CA LEU A 43 29.54 -7.45 18.26
C LEU A 43 28.95 -6.82 19.54
N SER A 44 27.69 -6.36 19.52
CA SER A 44 27.05 -5.70 20.67
C SER A 44 26.38 -6.66 21.68
N HIS A 45 26.51 -7.98 21.49
CA HIS A 45 25.95 -8.98 22.40
C HIS A 45 26.81 -9.18 23.67
N ARG A 46 26.73 -8.22 24.60
CA ARG A 46 26.98 -8.46 26.04
C ARG A 46 25.67 -8.30 26.81
N PRO A 47 25.36 -9.20 27.76
CA PRO A 47 24.06 -9.22 28.42
C PRO A 47 24.00 -8.09 29.44
N ARG A 48 23.39 -6.96 29.05
CA ARG A 48 22.96 -5.94 30.01
C ARG A 48 21.46 -6.11 30.24
N HIS A 49 21.14 -6.47 31.48
CA HIS A 49 19.83 -6.31 32.08
C HIS A 49 19.42 -4.83 32.00
N LEU A 50 18.78 -4.45 30.90
CA LEU A 50 17.90 -3.29 30.79
C LEU A 50 16.68 -3.78 30.03
N SER A 51 15.51 -3.48 30.56
CA SER A 51 14.21 -3.76 29.95
C SER A 51 14.02 -2.93 28.68
N GLU A 52 14.81 -3.22 27.65
CA GLU A 52 14.55 -2.75 26.29
C GLU A 52 13.50 -3.69 25.70
N SER A 53 12.27 -3.21 25.76
CA SER A 53 11.15 -3.85 25.12
C SER A 53 11.42 -3.98 23.62
N VAL A 54 11.77 -5.19 23.18
CA VAL A 54 11.85 -5.54 21.76
C VAL A 54 10.48 -5.24 21.15
N TYR A 55 10.45 -4.25 20.26
CA TYR A 55 9.22 -3.80 19.62
C TYR A 55 9.04 -4.57 18.30
N LEU A 56 8.34 -5.70 18.35
CA LEU A 56 8.11 -6.50 17.14
C LEU A 56 6.99 -5.85 16.32
N ARG A 57 7.32 -5.52 15.05
CA ARG A 57 6.33 -5.13 14.05
C ARG A 57 5.87 -6.38 13.29
N ILE A 58 4.59 -6.73 13.44
CA ILE A 58 4.00 -7.92 12.83
C ILE A 58 2.99 -7.49 11.77
N THR A 59 3.35 -7.66 10.49
CA THR A 59 2.45 -7.37 9.37
C THR A 59 1.60 -8.59 9.05
N MET A 60 0.28 -8.42 9.07
CA MET A 60 -0.71 -9.48 8.90
C MET A 60 -1.44 -9.30 7.56
N LYS A 61 -1.49 -10.37 6.76
CA LYS A 61 -2.13 -10.34 5.44
C LYS A 61 -3.65 -10.51 5.49
N LYS A 62 -4.17 -11.18 6.51
CA LYS A 62 -5.59 -11.51 6.64
C LYS A 62 -6.22 -10.72 7.76
N TRP A 63 -7.35 -10.05 7.47
CA TRP A 63 -8.10 -9.28 8.47
C TRP A 63 -8.53 -10.14 9.66
N GLY A 64 -9.05 -11.35 9.39
CA GLY A 64 -9.50 -12.26 10.46
C GLY A 64 -8.38 -12.68 11.43
N ASP A 65 -7.13 -12.72 10.99
CA ASP A 65 -6.00 -12.99 11.88
C ASP A 65 -5.66 -11.75 12.71
N PHE A 66 -5.67 -10.56 12.09
CA PHE A 66 -5.46 -9.29 12.78
C PHE A 66 -6.51 -9.08 13.86
N LYS A 67 -7.79 -9.22 13.53
CA LYS A 67 -8.91 -9.06 14.47
C LYS A 67 -8.76 -9.97 15.70
N ARG A 68 -8.48 -11.26 15.48
CA ARG A 68 -8.31 -12.23 16.58
C ARG A 68 -7.11 -11.93 17.48
N ARG A 69 -6.01 -11.43 16.91
CA ARG A 69 -4.81 -11.11 17.71
C ARG A 69 -4.92 -9.77 18.43
N CYS A 70 -5.67 -8.83 17.87
CA CYS A 70 -5.75 -7.46 18.35
C CYS A 70 -6.99 -7.15 19.18
N GLU A 71 -7.79 -8.14 19.57
CA GLU A 71 -9.02 -7.95 20.36
C GLU A 71 -8.81 -7.13 21.64
N ASN A 72 -7.66 -7.31 22.30
CA ASN A 72 -7.30 -6.60 23.53
C ASN A 72 -6.21 -5.54 23.32
N ALA A 73 -6.15 -4.92 22.12
CA ALA A 73 -5.16 -3.90 21.87
C ALA A 73 -5.42 -2.63 22.70
N GLU A 74 -4.34 -2.03 23.17
CA GLU A 74 -4.37 -0.83 24.03
C GLU A 74 -4.68 0.43 23.23
N LEU A 75 -4.31 0.44 21.96
CA LEU A 75 -4.51 1.56 21.05
C LEU A 75 -4.61 1.04 19.63
N PHE A 76 -5.56 1.59 18.88
CA PHE A 76 -5.63 1.44 17.44
C PHE A 76 -5.26 2.76 16.77
N SER A 77 -4.56 2.65 15.65
CA SER A 77 -4.42 3.76 14.73
C SER A 77 -4.69 3.32 13.31
N PHE A 78 -5.05 4.27 12.47
CA PHE A 78 -5.24 4.00 11.06
C PHE A 78 -4.74 5.16 10.22
N LEU A 79 -4.35 4.81 9.01
CA LEU A 79 -4.11 5.75 7.92
C LEU A 79 -4.98 5.33 6.75
N VAL A 80 -5.61 6.32 6.15
CA VAL A 80 -6.27 6.16 4.86
C VAL A 80 -5.67 7.16 3.90
N ASP A 81 -5.07 6.64 2.84
CA ASP A 81 -4.62 7.42 1.70
C ASP A 81 -5.52 7.14 0.49
N LYS A 82 -5.21 7.71 -0.68
CA LYS A 82 -6.03 7.54 -1.90
C LYS A 82 -6.09 6.09 -2.41
N LYS A 83 -5.08 5.28 -2.11
CA LYS A 83 -4.91 3.93 -2.64
C LYS A 83 -4.87 2.85 -1.57
N ASN A 84 -4.72 3.19 -0.30
CA ASN A 84 -4.44 2.22 0.76
C ASN A 84 -5.11 2.57 2.08
N LEU A 85 -5.52 1.50 2.77
CA LEU A 85 -5.93 1.48 4.15
C LEU A 85 -4.85 0.75 4.95
N LYS A 86 -4.32 1.41 5.97
CA LYS A 86 -3.40 0.81 6.94
C LYS A 86 -4.02 0.90 8.33
N ILE A 87 -4.09 -0.23 9.02
CA ILE A 87 -4.60 -0.31 10.39
C ILE A 87 -3.48 -0.86 11.27
N MET A 88 -3.30 -0.24 12.42
CA MET A 88 -2.26 -0.53 13.38
C MET A 88 -2.87 -0.74 14.75
N ALA A 89 -2.34 -1.69 15.52
CA ALA A 89 -2.77 -1.98 16.87
C ALA A 89 -1.56 -2.22 17.76
N ARG A 90 -1.55 -1.59 18.94
CA ARG A 90 -0.50 -1.78 19.95
C ARG A 90 -0.95 -2.77 21.00
N ILE A 91 -0.14 -3.80 21.23
CA ILE A 91 -0.37 -4.80 22.28
C ILE A 91 0.93 -4.95 23.07
N GLY A 92 0.98 -4.39 24.28
CA GLY A 92 2.21 -4.23 25.05
C GLY A 92 3.26 -3.49 24.23
N ASN A 93 4.32 -4.21 23.88
CA ASN A 93 5.44 -3.72 23.08
C ASN A 93 5.36 -4.14 21.60
N ASN A 94 4.30 -4.79 21.14
CA ASN A 94 4.19 -5.22 19.75
C ASN A 94 3.28 -4.30 18.95
N LEU A 95 3.68 -4.04 17.71
CA LEU A 95 2.85 -3.34 16.72
C LEU A 95 2.35 -4.32 15.69
N HIS A 96 1.05 -4.55 15.72
CA HIS A 96 0.38 -5.32 14.69
C HIS A 96 -0.07 -4.38 13.59
N VAL A 97 0.20 -4.75 12.34
CA VAL A 97 -0.13 -3.93 11.17
C VAL A 97 -0.94 -4.77 10.19
N TYR A 98 -2.10 -4.26 9.80
CA TYR A 98 -2.88 -4.73 8.67
C TYR A 98 -2.83 -3.67 7.56
N TYR A 99 -2.78 -4.14 6.32
CA TYR A 99 -2.71 -3.28 5.15
C TYR A 99 -3.59 -3.83 4.04
N GLU A 100 -4.30 -2.93 3.38
CA GLU A 100 -5.15 -3.25 2.24
C GLU A 100 -5.11 -2.12 1.21
N MET A 101 -5.11 -2.47 -0.08
CA MET A 101 -5.22 -1.49 -1.16
C MET A 101 -6.70 -1.20 -1.45
N LEU A 102 -7.06 0.07 -1.50
CA LEU A 102 -8.33 0.52 -2.06
C LEU A 102 -8.35 0.17 -3.55
N PRO A 103 -9.45 -0.41 -4.05
CA PRO A 103 -9.56 -0.81 -5.44
C PRO A 103 -9.68 0.41 -6.35
N GLU A 104 -8.87 0.44 -7.40
CA GLU A 104 -8.96 1.39 -8.50
C GLU A 104 -9.65 0.66 -9.66
N VAL A 105 -10.95 0.87 -9.85
CA VAL A 105 -11.72 0.18 -10.89
C VAL A 105 -12.37 1.18 -11.83
N ASN A 106 -11.75 1.38 -12.98
CA ASN A 106 -12.37 2.10 -14.09
C ASN A 106 -13.27 1.12 -14.84
N ILE A 107 -14.55 1.11 -14.50
CA ILE A 107 -15.55 0.33 -15.25
C ILE A 107 -16.07 1.23 -16.36
N LEU A 108 -16.07 0.74 -17.60
CA LEU A 108 -16.74 1.41 -18.71
C LEU A 108 -18.13 0.77 -18.85
N CYS A 109 -19.16 1.56 -18.56
CA CYS A 109 -20.54 1.11 -18.74
C CYS A 109 -21.08 1.58 -20.08
N LYS A 110 -21.47 0.67 -20.96
CA LYS A 110 -22.23 0.95 -22.19
C LYS A 110 -23.64 0.41 -22.02
N THR A 111 -24.65 1.21 -22.34
CA THR A 111 -26.04 0.72 -22.33
C THR A 111 -26.49 0.52 -23.76
N ASP A 112 -26.85 -0.71 -24.11
CA ASP A 112 -27.44 -1.05 -25.41
C ASP A 112 -28.72 -1.84 -25.19
N ASN A 113 -29.84 -1.40 -25.77
CA ASN A 113 -31.13 -2.09 -25.68
C ASN A 113 -31.55 -2.51 -24.24
N ASN A 114 -31.39 -1.61 -23.25
CA ASN A 114 -31.62 -1.88 -21.81
C ASN A 114 -30.66 -2.91 -21.16
N ILE A 115 -29.64 -3.37 -21.88
CA ILE A 115 -28.57 -4.24 -21.36
C ILE A 115 -27.38 -3.36 -21.00
N LEU A 116 -26.91 -3.49 -19.76
CA LEU A 116 -25.70 -2.82 -19.27
C LEU A 116 -24.49 -3.70 -19.56
N HIS A 117 -23.69 -3.28 -20.53
CA HIS A 117 -22.40 -3.89 -20.84
C HIS A 117 -21.33 -3.23 -19.96
N LEU A 118 -20.66 -4.03 -19.13
CA LEU A 118 -19.55 -3.62 -18.28
C LEU A 118 -18.26 -4.12 -18.90
N GLU A 119 -17.41 -3.19 -19.34
CA GLU A 119 -16.08 -3.50 -19.85
C GLU A 119 -15.07 -3.08 -18.79
N VAL A 120 -14.28 -4.04 -18.31
CA VAL A 120 -13.24 -3.84 -17.30
C VAL A 120 -11.89 -4.05 -17.96
N ASN A 121 -11.07 -3.00 -18.02
CA ASN A 121 -9.83 -3.00 -18.80
C ASN A 121 -8.77 -3.97 -18.24
N GLU A 122 -8.63 -4.04 -16.92
CA GLU A 122 -7.64 -4.92 -16.27
C GLU A 122 -8.11 -5.30 -14.86
N ILE A 123 -7.99 -6.59 -14.53
CA ILE A 123 -8.31 -7.11 -13.20
C ILE A 123 -7.13 -7.95 -12.71
N ASN A 124 -6.37 -7.43 -11.74
CA ASN A 124 -5.28 -8.16 -11.12
C ASN A 124 -5.77 -9.33 -10.24
N ASN A 125 -7.00 -9.25 -9.72
CA ASN A 125 -7.61 -10.31 -8.91
C ASN A 125 -9.15 -10.24 -8.95
N LEU A 126 -9.80 -11.27 -9.50
CA LEU A 126 -11.26 -11.38 -9.65
C LEU A 126 -12.02 -11.33 -8.31
N GLY A 127 -11.47 -11.91 -7.24
CA GLY A 127 -12.10 -11.88 -5.92
C GLY A 127 -12.13 -10.47 -5.34
N HIS A 128 -11.03 -9.74 -5.49
CA HIS A 128 -10.92 -8.35 -5.06
C HIS A 128 -11.83 -7.45 -5.91
N PHE A 129 -11.97 -7.75 -7.21
CA PHE A 129 -12.90 -7.03 -8.10
C PHE A 129 -14.37 -7.19 -7.67
N ILE A 130 -14.83 -8.38 -7.31
CA ILE A 130 -16.23 -8.59 -6.88
C ILE A 130 -16.53 -7.81 -5.60
N LYS A 131 -15.60 -7.81 -4.63
CA LYS A 131 -15.77 -7.02 -3.39
C LYS A 131 -15.70 -5.52 -3.67
N ALA A 132 -14.75 -5.09 -4.51
CA ALA A 132 -14.67 -3.71 -4.99
C ALA A 132 -15.98 -3.27 -5.65
N PHE A 133 -16.58 -4.10 -6.52
CA PHE A 133 -17.86 -3.80 -7.17
C PHE A 133 -19.02 -3.64 -6.18
N ARG A 134 -18.96 -4.36 -5.05
CA ARG A 134 -19.90 -4.18 -3.92
C ARG A 134 -19.58 -2.96 -3.05
N GLY A 135 -18.49 -2.24 -3.36
CA GLY A 135 -17.97 -1.16 -2.55
C GLY A 135 -17.47 -1.65 -1.20
N GLU A 136 -16.85 -2.83 -1.13
CA GLU A 136 -16.37 -3.43 0.12
C GLU A 136 -14.89 -3.86 0.00
N LEU A 137 -14.13 -3.62 1.06
CA LEU A 137 -12.78 -4.12 1.24
C LEU A 137 -12.78 -5.55 1.80
N GLU A 138 -11.67 -6.26 1.68
CA GLU A 138 -11.40 -7.57 2.30
C GLU A 138 -11.59 -7.55 3.81
N CYS A 139 -11.26 -6.43 4.47
CA CYS A 139 -11.53 -6.25 5.90
C CYS A 139 -13.02 -6.01 6.23
N GLY A 140 -13.89 -5.82 5.23
CA GLY A 140 -15.32 -5.56 5.42
C GLY A 140 -15.69 -4.08 5.51
N LEU A 141 -14.72 -3.16 5.36
CA LEU A 141 -15.00 -1.73 5.29
C LEU A 141 -15.76 -1.40 3.99
N ARG A 142 -16.90 -0.71 4.11
CA ARG A 142 -17.63 -0.19 2.95
C ARG A 142 -17.06 1.15 2.48
N LEU A 143 -16.83 1.23 1.17
CA LEU A 143 -16.39 2.40 0.45
C LEU A 143 -17.58 3.18 -0.10
N LYS A 144 -17.43 4.49 -0.22
CA LYS A 144 -18.34 5.35 -0.98
C LYS A 144 -18.06 5.19 -2.45
N THR A 145 -19.12 5.17 -3.25
CA THR A 145 -19.06 5.00 -4.68
C THR A 145 -19.53 6.27 -5.35
N GLU A 146 -18.68 6.87 -6.18
CA GLU A 146 -19.02 8.02 -7.01
C GLU A 146 -19.06 7.58 -8.48
N VAL A 147 -20.11 7.97 -9.20
CA VAL A 147 -20.27 7.61 -10.61
C VAL A 147 -20.24 8.87 -11.44
N ILE A 148 -19.30 8.94 -12.38
CA ILE A 148 -19.16 10.06 -13.31
C ILE A 148 -19.61 9.59 -14.70
N GLU A 149 -20.55 10.30 -15.31
CA GLU A 149 -20.97 10.06 -16.69
C GLU A 149 -20.17 10.97 -17.64
N VAL A 150 -19.43 10.36 -18.55
CA VAL A 150 -18.67 11.02 -19.61
C VAL A 150 -19.43 10.83 -20.91
N LYS A 151 -19.91 11.93 -21.48
CA LYS A 151 -20.55 11.97 -22.79
C LYS A 151 -19.53 12.41 -23.83
N ASN A 152 -19.07 11.49 -24.66
CA ASN A 152 -18.36 11.83 -25.89
C ASN A 152 -19.39 12.18 -26.97
N ARG A 153 -19.06 13.17 -27.82
CA ARG A 153 -20.03 13.79 -28.75
C ARG A 153 -20.63 12.80 -29.77
N ASP A 154 -20.02 11.65 -29.99
CA ASP A 154 -20.45 10.62 -30.96
C ASP A 154 -20.42 9.18 -30.40
N GLU A 155 -20.28 9.00 -29.08
CA GLU A 155 -20.19 7.65 -28.46
C GLU A 155 -21.26 7.43 -27.37
N VAL A 156 -21.53 6.15 -27.09
CA VAL A 156 -22.40 5.72 -25.99
C VAL A 156 -21.91 6.34 -24.68
N PRO A 157 -22.79 6.92 -23.84
CA PRO A 157 -22.40 7.53 -22.57
C PRO A 157 -21.66 6.51 -21.72
N THR A 158 -20.44 6.87 -21.31
CA THR A 158 -19.57 6.02 -20.52
C THR A 158 -19.69 6.45 -19.06
N ARG A 159 -19.95 5.50 -18.15
CA ARG A 159 -19.94 5.78 -16.70
C ARG A 159 -18.71 5.18 -16.05
N ILE A 160 -17.94 6.00 -15.34
CA ILE A 160 -16.75 5.61 -14.56
C ILE A 160 -17.12 5.59 -13.08
N ILE A 161 -16.64 4.57 -12.35
CA ILE A 161 -16.91 4.39 -10.93
C ILE A 161 -15.64 4.67 -10.11
N PHE A 162 -15.73 5.52 -9.11
CA PHE A 162 -14.66 5.82 -8.16
C PHE A 162 -15.02 5.34 -6.77
N TYR A 163 -14.03 4.80 -6.04
CA TYR A 163 -14.19 4.39 -4.65
C TYR A 163 -13.39 5.32 -3.74
N SER A 164 -14.04 5.79 -2.68
CA SER A 164 -13.41 6.62 -1.68
C SER A 164 -13.89 6.26 -0.28
N THR A 165 -13.14 6.63 0.74
CA THR A 165 -13.62 6.59 2.12
C THR A 165 -13.06 7.77 2.89
N SER A 166 -13.76 8.19 3.94
CA SER A 166 -13.30 9.29 4.79
C SER A 166 -12.72 8.75 6.09
N SER A 167 -11.75 9.46 6.67
CA SER A 167 -11.19 9.12 7.98
C SER A 167 -12.29 8.93 9.05
N LYS A 168 -13.33 9.77 9.04
CA LYS A 168 -14.46 9.65 9.97
C LYS A 168 -15.20 8.32 9.82
N ASP A 169 -15.38 7.86 8.57
CA ASP A 169 -16.06 6.60 8.29
C ASP A 169 -15.18 5.39 8.67
N VAL A 170 -13.88 5.46 8.38
CA VAL A 170 -12.90 4.43 8.81
C VAL A 170 -12.86 4.33 10.33
N LYS A 171 -12.73 5.47 11.03
CA LYS A 171 -12.71 5.51 12.50
C LYS A 171 -13.98 4.88 13.08
N ARG A 172 -15.16 5.29 12.60
CA ARG A 172 -16.45 4.76 13.06
C ARG A 172 -16.54 3.26 12.82
N TRP A 173 -16.18 2.81 11.62
CA TRP A 173 -16.19 1.39 11.27
C TRP A 173 -15.23 0.61 12.18
N LEU A 174 -14.00 1.08 12.40
CA LEU A 174 -13.01 0.38 13.21
C LEU A 174 -13.43 0.27 14.68
N CYS A 175 -14.05 1.32 15.24
CA CYS A 175 -14.63 1.29 16.59
C CYS A 175 -15.68 0.19 16.71
N ASN A 176 -16.59 0.09 15.73
CA ASN A 176 -17.64 -0.92 15.71
C ASN A 176 -17.05 -2.34 15.51
N GLU A 177 -16.12 -2.47 14.56
CA GLU A 177 -15.55 -3.75 14.15
C GLU A 177 -14.71 -4.40 15.26
N MET A 178 -13.99 -3.58 16.03
CA MET A 178 -13.16 -4.01 17.17
C MET A 178 -13.87 -3.85 18.52
N SER A 179 -15.10 -3.31 18.56
CA SER A 179 -15.84 -3.02 19.80
C SER A 179 -15.05 -2.17 20.81
N VAL A 180 -14.38 -1.12 20.31
CA VAL A 180 -13.54 -0.21 21.12
C VAL A 180 -14.08 1.21 21.15
N ASP A 181 -13.80 1.92 22.25
CA ASP A 181 -14.19 3.32 22.39
C ASP A 181 -13.40 4.22 21.41
N PRO A 182 -14.03 5.24 20.79
CA PRO A 182 -13.37 6.14 19.85
C PRO A 182 -12.15 6.90 20.39
N SER A 183 -11.97 7.01 21.71
CA SER A 183 -10.79 7.59 22.34
C SER A 183 -9.53 6.73 22.19
N PHE A 184 -9.68 5.41 22.00
CA PHE A 184 -8.59 4.46 21.74
C PHE A 184 -8.31 4.27 20.25
N VAL A 185 -8.93 5.06 19.38
CA VAL A 185 -8.73 5.01 17.93
C VAL A 185 -8.25 6.37 17.43
N ILE A 186 -7.02 6.42 16.91
CA ILE A 186 -6.43 7.65 16.38
C ILE A 186 -6.23 7.56 14.86
N GLU A 187 -6.40 8.68 14.17
CA GLU A 187 -5.93 8.83 12.79
C GLU A 187 -4.46 9.21 12.83
N GLY A 188 -3.58 8.40 12.24
CA GLY A 188 -2.15 8.62 12.27
C GLY A 188 -1.33 7.34 12.21
N GLU A 189 -0.02 7.52 12.04
CA GLU A 189 0.94 6.43 12.07
C GLU A 189 1.46 6.20 13.49
N MET A 190 1.54 4.93 13.91
CA MET A 190 2.38 4.56 15.04
C MET A 190 3.78 4.31 14.51
N SER A 191 4.68 5.27 14.73
CA SER A 191 6.12 5.12 14.50
C SER A 191 6.85 5.17 15.84
N LYS A 192 8.03 4.54 15.91
CA LYS A 192 8.98 4.74 17.00
C LYS A 192 9.95 5.84 16.56
N ASP A 193 10.18 6.82 17.41
CA ASP A 193 11.34 7.71 17.28
C ASP A 193 12.60 6.89 17.61
N TYR A 194 13.53 6.84 16.67
CA TYR A 194 14.83 6.20 16.83
C TYR A 194 15.81 7.13 17.54
#